data_AF-A0A2C6WSK1-F1
#
_entry.id   AF-A0A2C6WSK1-F1
#
_cell.length_a   1.000
_cell.length_b   1.000
_cell.length_c   1.000
_cell.angle_alpha   90.00
_cell.angle_beta   90.00
_cell.angle_gamma   90.00
#
_symmetry.space_group_name_H-M   'P 1'
#
loop_
_entity.id
_entity.type
_entity.pdbx_description
1 polymer ?
#
loop_
_entity_poly.entity_id
_entity_poly.type
_entity_poly.pdbx_seq_one_letter_code
_entity_poly.pdbx_strand_id
1 'polypeptide(L)'
;MKTIKIHDIIYQIVGDNLNAIEDLDIADATIRTRLLRGWTLEEACQVPKGLNRRDLEYINFAKAYEEDTQEATLDYRDEKLRKEKPHLFNGTPQKHRRGKWCEYLMNTSIFPKVVR
;
A
#
# COMPACT_ATOMS: atom_id res chain seq x y z
N MET A 1 -19.63 17.47 7.39
CA MET A 1 -19.86 18.52 6.37
C MET A 1 -19.21 19.80 6.87
N LYS A 2 -18.42 20.46 6.03
CA LYS A 2 -17.74 21.71 6.36
C LYS A 2 -17.97 22.74 5.27
N THR A 3 -18.04 24.02 5.61
CA THR A 3 -18.28 25.08 4.63
C THR A 3 -17.18 26.13 4.70
N ILE A 4 -16.68 26.56 3.54
CA ILE A 4 -15.67 27.61 3.42
C ILE A 4 -16.18 28.66 2.45
N LYS A 5 -16.32 29.90 2.93
CA LYS A 5 -16.67 31.05 2.10
C LYS A 5 -15.42 31.77 1.61
N ILE A 6 -15.31 31.98 0.31
CA ILE A 6 -14.23 32.75 -0.32
C ILE A 6 -14.86 33.76 -1.27
N HIS A 7 -14.63 35.05 -1.01
CA HIS A 7 -15.36 36.13 -1.69
C HIS A 7 -16.88 35.87 -1.63
N ASP A 8 -17.54 35.81 -2.78
CA ASP A 8 -18.98 35.55 -2.91
C ASP A 8 -19.32 34.08 -3.16
N ILE A 9 -18.33 33.18 -3.16
CA ILE A 9 -18.51 31.76 -3.43
C ILE A 9 -18.45 30.97 -2.11
N ILE A 10 -19.39 30.06 -1.94
CA ILE A 10 -19.46 29.15 -0.79
C ILE A 10 -19.12 27.74 -1.27
N TYR A 11 -18.03 27.19 -0.74
CA TYR A 11 -17.61 25.82 -1.00
C TYR A 11 -18.13 24.91 0.11
N GLN A 12 -18.78 23.81 -0.28
CA GLN A 12 -19.25 22.78 0.63
C GLN A 12 -18.34 21.55 0.52
N ILE A 13 -17.71 21.21 1.63
CA ILE A 13 -16.81 20.07 1.77
C ILE A 13 -17.60 18.93 2.42
N VAL A 14 -17.80 17.87 1.65
CA VAL A 14 -18.60 16.70 2.02
C VAL A 14 -17.93 15.42 1.50
N GLY A 15 -18.30 14.29 2.11
CA GLY A 15 -17.87 12.96 1.66
C GLY A 15 -16.35 12.80 1.67
N ASP A 16 -15.82 12.29 0.57
CA ASP A 16 -14.40 11.92 0.42
C ASP A 16 -13.44 13.09 0.64
N ASN A 17 -13.84 14.31 0.27
CA ASN A 17 -13.02 15.50 0.51
C ASN A 17 -12.89 15.83 2.00
N LEU A 18 -13.91 15.52 2.81
CA LEU A 18 -13.84 15.70 4.26
C LEU A 18 -12.90 14.68 4.89
N ASN A 19 -13.01 13.42 4.47
CA ASN A 19 -12.13 12.34 4.94
C ASN A 19 -10.65 12.66 4.58
N ALA A 20 -10.39 13.09 3.34
CA ALA A 20 -9.04 13.46 2.90
C ALA A 20 -8.42 14.60 3.73
N ILE A 21 -9.23 15.58 4.17
CA ILE A 21 -8.75 16.67 5.03
C ILE A 21 -8.38 16.14 6.42
N GLU A 22 -9.21 15.26 6.99
CA GLU A 22 -8.98 14.65 8.30
C GLU A 22 -7.74 13.75 8.27
N ASP A 23 -7.59 12.92 7.24
CA ASP A 23 -6.47 11.99 7.07
C ASP A 23 -5.14 12.73 6.85
N LEU A 24 -5.16 13.84 6.10
CA LEU A 24 -3.97 14.63 5.76
C LEU A 24 -3.70 15.77 6.75
N ASP A 25 -4.51 15.91 7.81
CA ASP A 25 -4.46 16.98 8.81
C ASP A 25 -4.34 18.38 8.19
N ILE A 26 -5.19 18.66 7.19
CA ILE A 26 -5.12 19.93 6.44
C ILE A 26 -5.94 21.01 7.16
N ALA A 27 -5.26 22.05 7.63
CA ALA A 27 -5.92 23.22 8.19
C ALA A 27 -6.75 23.99 7.16
N ASP A 28 -7.89 24.55 7.59
CA ASP A 28 -8.79 25.34 6.74
C ASP A 28 -8.13 26.53 6.06
N ALA A 29 -7.16 27.15 6.73
CA ALA A 29 -6.38 28.25 6.18
C ALA A 29 -5.60 27.82 4.92
N THR A 30 -5.11 26.57 4.90
CA THR A 30 -4.40 25.99 3.75
C THR A 30 -5.35 25.80 2.58
N ILE A 31 -6.53 25.21 2.84
CA ILE A 31 -7.58 24.99 1.83
C ILE A 31 -8.02 26.33 1.23
N ARG A 32 -8.23 27.34 2.09
CA ARG A 32 -8.59 28.69 1.65
C ARG A 32 -7.53 29.30 0.74
N THR A 33 -6.26 29.15 1.12
CA THR A 33 -5.13 29.66 0.32
C THR A 33 -5.03 28.94 -1.04
N ARG A 34 -5.27 27.64 -1.09
CA ARG A 34 -5.29 26.85 -2.33
C ARG A 34 -6.43 27.28 -3.25
N LEU A 35 -7.65 27.39 -2.72
CA LEU A 35 -8.81 27.88 -3.46
C LEU A 35 -8.62 29.32 -3.98
N LEU A 36 -8.00 30.21 -3.19
CA LEU A 36 -7.64 31.56 -3.63
C LEU A 36 -6.61 31.58 -4.78
N ARG A 37 -5.74 30.56 -4.84
CA ARG A 37 -4.79 30.37 -5.94
C ARG A 37 -5.42 29.71 -7.18
N GLY A 38 -6.73 29.51 -7.18
CA GLY A 38 -7.46 28.93 -8.31
C GLY A 38 -7.43 27.41 -8.36
N TRP A 39 -7.12 26.73 -7.26
CA TRP A 39 -7.23 25.27 -7.19
C TRP A 39 -8.69 24.85 -7.15
N THR A 40 -9.00 23.68 -7.70
CA THR A 40 -10.32 23.07 -7.53
C THR A 40 -10.51 22.62 -6.07
N LEU A 41 -11.76 22.40 -5.66
CA LEU A 41 -12.06 21.98 -4.31
C LEU A 41 -11.44 20.62 -3.97
N GLU A 42 -11.54 19.66 -4.89
CA GLU A 42 -10.98 18.31 -4.74
C GLU A 42 -9.46 18.38 -4.56
N GLU A 43 -8.76 19.09 -5.45
CA GLU A 43 -7.31 19.27 -5.36
C GLU A 43 -6.88 19.96 -4.05
N ALA A 44 -7.67 20.94 -3.60
CA ALA A 44 -7.38 21.65 -2.38
C ALA A 44 -7.44 20.74 -1.14
N CYS A 45 -8.26 19.68 -1.19
CA CYS A 45 -8.47 18.71 -0.11
C CYS A 45 -7.53 17.51 -0.19
N GLN A 46 -7.21 17.02 -1.39
CA GLN A 46 -6.46 15.77 -1.58
C GLN A 46 -4.93 15.94 -1.51
N VAL A 47 -4.40 17.13 -1.74
CA VAL A 47 -2.94 17.34 -1.78
C VAL A 47 -2.36 17.53 -0.37
N PRO A 48 -1.34 16.75 0.05
CA PRO A 48 -0.69 16.93 1.35
C PRO A 48 -0.04 18.31 1.53
N LYS A 49 0.18 18.72 2.79
CA LYS A 49 0.87 19.98 3.10
C LYS A 49 2.31 19.95 2.58
N GLY A 50 2.75 21.03 1.94
CA GLY A 50 4.12 21.18 1.43
C GLY A 50 4.39 20.49 0.10
N LEU A 51 3.42 19.77 -0.45
CA LEU A 51 3.51 19.11 -1.74
C LEU A 51 2.77 19.91 -2.81
N ASN A 52 3.29 19.94 -4.04
CA ASN A 52 2.57 20.46 -5.18
C ASN A 52 1.75 19.36 -5.87
N ARG A 53 0.74 19.75 -6.66
CA ARG A 53 -0.12 18.80 -7.39
C ARG A 53 0.69 17.84 -8.28
N ARG A 54 1.60 18.39 -9.08
CA ARG A 54 2.42 17.59 -10.01
C ARG A 54 3.31 16.59 -9.29
N ASP A 55 3.82 16.97 -8.13
CA ASP A 55 4.67 16.09 -7.31
C ASP A 55 3.84 14.94 -6.77
N LEU A 56 2.59 15.17 -6.36
CA LEU A 56 1.67 14.11 -5.94
C LEU A 56 1.34 13.15 -7.09
N GLU A 57 1.03 13.69 -8.27
CA GLU A 57 0.75 12.89 -9.47
C GLU A 57 1.96 12.01 -9.82
N TYR A 58 3.18 12.56 -9.76
CA TYR A 58 4.41 11.84 -9.99
C TYR A 58 4.65 10.75 -8.94
N ILE A 59 4.46 11.05 -7.65
CA ILE A 59 4.64 10.08 -6.56
C ILE A 59 3.65 8.92 -6.72
N ASN A 60 2.38 9.20 -7.01
CA ASN A 60 1.36 8.17 -7.21
C ASN A 60 1.68 7.30 -8.42
N PHE A 61 2.14 7.91 -9.52
CA PHE A 61 2.57 7.19 -10.70
C PHE A 61 3.77 6.28 -10.42
N ALA A 62 4.79 6.80 -9.74
CA ALA A 62 5.98 6.03 -9.36
C ALA A 62 5.61 4.85 -8.44
N LYS A 63 4.72 5.07 -7.48
CA LYS A 63 4.24 4.02 -6.56
C LYS A 63 3.50 2.91 -7.32
N ALA A 64 2.59 3.26 -8.21
CA ALA A 64 1.85 2.29 -9.01
C ALA A 64 2.80 1.47 -9.91
N TYR A 65 3.82 2.12 -10.49
CA TYR A 65 4.83 1.44 -11.29
C TYR A 65 5.69 0.48 -10.45
N GLU A 66 6.09 0.89 -9.24
CA GLU A 66 6.82 0.02 -8.31
C GLU A 66 5.99 -1.21 -7.91
N GLU A 67 4.71 -1.02 -7.57
CA GLU A 67 3.79 -2.12 -7.25
C GLU A 67 3.67 -3.12 -8.40
N ASP A 68 3.43 -2.64 -9.63
CA ASP A 68 3.34 -3.47 -10.84
C ASP A 68 4.64 -4.25 -11.09
N THR A 69 5.81 -3.61 -10.92
CA THR A 69 7.10 -4.31 -11.05
C THR A 69 7.34 -5.36 -9.95
N GLN A 70 6.87 -5.12 -8.73
CA GLN A 70 6.97 -6.11 -7.65
C GLN A 70 6.07 -7.30 -7.92
N GLU A 71 4.82 -7.08 -8.31
CA GLU A 71 3.88 -8.15 -8.68
C GLU A 71 4.44 -8.99 -9.84
N ALA A 72 4.88 -8.34 -10.93
CA ALA A 72 5.51 -9.03 -12.05
C ALA A 72 6.75 -9.84 -11.65
N THR A 73 7.54 -9.33 -10.70
CA THR A 73 8.72 -10.05 -10.17
C THR A 73 8.34 -11.26 -9.34
N LEU A 74 7.28 -11.15 -8.52
CA LEU A 74 6.76 -12.26 -7.72
C LEU A 74 6.19 -13.35 -8.62
N ASP A 75 5.37 -12.98 -9.61
CA ASP A 75 4.79 -13.90 -10.57
C ASP A 75 5.87 -14.66 -11.36
N TYR A 76 6.89 -13.94 -11.83
CA TYR A 76 8.03 -14.57 -12.52
C TYR A 76 8.78 -15.57 -11.62
N ARG A 77 8.99 -15.22 -10.34
CA ARG A 77 9.64 -16.13 -9.38
C ARG A 77 8.79 -17.37 -9.12
N ASP A 78 7.48 -17.20 -9.00
CA ASP A 78 6.54 -18.29 -8.76
C ASP A 78 6.45 -19.23 -9.97
N GLU A 79 6.37 -18.67 -11.19
CA GLU A 79 6.38 -19.45 -12.43
C GLU A 79 7.69 -20.22 -12.59
N LYS A 80 8.83 -19.54 -12.36
CA LYS A 80 10.14 -20.17 -12.39
C LYS A 80 10.24 -21.31 -11.38
N LEU A 81 9.75 -21.12 -10.15
CA LEU A 81 9.74 -22.15 -9.11
C LEU A 81 8.86 -23.35 -9.49
N ARG A 82 7.69 -23.13 -10.09
CA ARG A 82 6.83 -24.21 -10.60
C ARG A 82 7.50 -25.00 -11.71
N LYS A 83 8.24 -24.33 -12.60
CA LYS A 83 8.97 -24.96 -13.70
C LYS A 83 10.18 -25.76 -13.22
N GLU A 84 10.98 -25.21 -12.30
CA GLU A 84 12.19 -25.86 -11.78
C GLU A 84 11.88 -26.97 -10.76
N LYS A 85 10.84 -26.80 -9.94
CA LYS A 85 10.47 -27.71 -8.86
C LYS A 85 8.99 -28.09 -8.91
N PRO A 86 8.51 -28.74 -10.00
CA PRO A 86 7.10 -29.10 -10.15
C PRO A 86 6.62 -30.08 -9.07
N HIS A 87 7.53 -30.88 -8.51
CA HIS A 87 7.24 -31.85 -7.44
C HIS A 87 6.75 -31.20 -6.13
N LEU A 88 6.97 -29.89 -5.94
CA LEU A 88 6.42 -29.15 -4.80
C LEU A 88 4.92 -28.84 -4.96
N PHE A 89 4.40 -28.83 -6.20
CA PHE A 89 3.04 -28.35 -6.51
C PHE A 89 2.13 -29.46 -7.08
N ASN A 90 2.69 -30.45 -7.77
CA ASN A 90 1.94 -31.51 -8.42
C ASN A 90 1.51 -32.64 -7.46
N GLY A 91 1.72 -32.48 -6.16
CA GLY A 91 1.37 -33.48 -5.14
C GLY A 91 2.19 -34.76 -5.23
N THR A 92 3.38 -34.74 -5.85
CA THR A 92 4.26 -35.93 -5.96
C THR A 92 4.49 -36.52 -4.57
N PRO A 93 4.00 -37.74 -4.29
CA PRO A 93 4.08 -38.30 -2.95
C PRO A 93 5.54 -38.57 -2.57
N GLN A 94 5.91 -38.17 -1.35
CA GLN A 94 7.25 -38.41 -0.82
C GLN A 94 7.50 -39.92 -0.73
N LYS A 95 8.46 -40.44 -1.51
CA LYS A 95 8.78 -41.88 -1.59
C LYS A 95 9.17 -42.48 -0.23
N HIS A 96 9.82 -41.71 0.62
CA HIS A 96 10.34 -42.18 1.90
C HIS A 96 9.56 -41.54 3.06
N ARG A 97 9.15 -42.37 4.02
CA ARG A 97 8.59 -41.91 5.28
C ARG A 97 9.68 -41.22 6.11
N ARG A 98 9.28 -40.28 6.96
CA ARG A 98 10.19 -39.67 7.94
C ARG A 98 10.66 -40.76 8.90
N GLY A 99 11.94 -40.70 9.28
CA GLY A 99 12.47 -41.59 10.32
C GLY A 99 11.96 -41.18 11.70
N LYS A 100 11.90 -42.13 12.64
CA LYS A 100 11.46 -41.92 14.03
C LYS A 100 12.10 -40.69 14.68
N TRP A 101 13.41 -40.49 14.48
CA TRP A 101 14.14 -39.35 15.03
C TRP A 101 13.81 -38.03 14.33
N CYS A 102 13.55 -38.04 13.02
CA CYS A 102 13.12 -36.85 12.28
C CYS A 102 11.73 -36.40 12.75
N GLU A 103 10.79 -37.33 12.93
CA GLU A 103 9.46 -37.02 13.48
C GLU A 103 9.55 -36.47 14.91
N TYR A 104 10.36 -37.10 15.77
CA TYR A 104 10.59 -36.63 17.13
C TYR A 104 11.16 -35.21 17.15
N LEU A 105 12.18 -34.91 16.33
CA LEU A 105 12.80 -33.58 16.28
C LEU A 105 11.85 -32.52 15.71
N MET A 106 11.06 -32.85 14.67
CA MET A 106 10.02 -31.95 14.15
C MET A 106 8.97 -31.60 15.21
N ASN A 107 8.63 -32.55 16.09
CA ASN A 107 7.65 -32.33 17.16
C ASN A 107 8.22 -31.56 18.37
N THR A 108 9.52 -31.69 18.66
CA THR A 108 10.11 -31.22 19.93
C THR A 108 11.12 -30.08 19.79
N SER A 109 11.75 -29.94 18.63
CA SER A 109 12.91 -29.07 18.40
C SER A 109 13.05 -28.64 16.94
N ILE A 110 11.95 -28.27 16.28
CA ILE A 110 11.98 -27.82 14.88
C ILE A 110 12.66 -26.45 14.70
N PHE A 111 12.68 -25.63 15.76
CA PHE A 111 13.36 -24.34 15.77
C PHE A 111 14.59 -24.37 16.68
N PRO A 112 15.69 -23.70 16.31
CA PRO A 112 16.82 -23.51 17.21
C PRO A 112 16.36 -22.78 18.47
N LYS A 113 16.54 -23.40 19.63
CA LYS A 113 16.26 -22.76 20.92
C LYS A 113 17.48 -21.91 21.27
N VAL A 114 17.28 -20.60 21.37
CA VAL A 114 18.31 -19.69 21.85
C VAL A 114 18.63 -20.08 23.29
N VAL A 115 19.86 -20.52 23.55
CA VAL A 115 20.37 -20.75 24.91
C VAL A 115 20.70 -19.38 25.48
N ARG A 116 20.01 -18.99 26.56
CA ARG A 116 20.31 -17.77 27.32
C ARG A 116 21.44 -18.00 28.30
#